data_AF-A0A7C2D3J1-F1
#
_entry.id   AF-A0A7C2D3J1-F1
#
_cell.length_a   1.000
_cell.length_b   1.000
_cell.length_c   1.000
_cell.angle_alpha   90.00
_cell.angle_beta   90.00
_cell.angle_gamma   90.00
#
_symmetry.space_group_name_H-M   'P 1'
#
loop_
_entity.id
_entity.type
_entity.pdbx_description
1 polymer ?
#
loop_
_entity_poly.entity_id
_entity_poly.type
_entity_poly.pdbx_seq_one_letter_code
_entity_poly.pdbx_strand_id
1 'polypeptide(L)'
;EALQEEISGEINRGYLGEIVEVLVEDRHKGKWRGRNRQNKLVFIESDLPLRGRLVEAQITWTGPWSMQGRFVRDVSPLPDKVTAPRQTFTIALR
;
A
#
# COMPACT_ATOMS: atom_id res chain seq x y z
N GLU A 1 -0.77 21.49 -16.66
CA GLU A 1 -1.10 20.79 -15.40
C GLU A 1 -2.55 20.32 -15.36
N ALA A 2 -3.53 21.18 -15.70
CA ALA A 2 -4.96 20.81 -15.73
C ALA A 2 -5.28 19.49 -16.47
N LEU A 3 -4.70 19.25 -17.65
CA LEU A 3 -4.89 18.00 -18.39
C LEU A 3 -4.40 16.76 -17.64
N GLN A 4 -3.26 16.85 -16.94
CA GLN A 4 -2.72 15.73 -16.16
C GLN A 4 -3.58 15.46 -14.93
N GLU A 5 -4.10 16.51 -14.30
CA GLU A 5 -5.03 16.41 -13.18
C GLU A 5 -6.33 15.72 -13.60
N GLU A 6 -6.92 16.15 -14.72
CA GLU A 6 -8.12 15.55 -15.28
C GLU A 6 -7.91 14.05 -15.54
N ILE A 7 -6.92 13.70 -16.37
CA ILE A 7 -6.62 12.30 -16.73
C ILE A 7 -6.37 11.45 -15.48
N SER A 8 -5.59 11.94 -14.52
CA SER A 8 -5.28 11.20 -13.30
C SER A 8 -6.53 11.02 -12.43
N GLY A 9 -7.40 12.04 -12.36
CA GLY A 9 -8.69 11.97 -11.70
C GLY A 9 -9.61 10.93 -12.33
N GLU A 10 -9.68 10.89 -13.66
CA GLU A 10 -10.51 9.92 -14.38
C GLU A 10 -10.04 8.48 -14.16
N ILE A 11 -8.72 8.24 -14.23
CA ILE A 11 -8.12 6.93 -13.96
C ILE A 11 -8.42 6.51 -12.52
N ASN A 12 -8.26 7.41 -11.55
CA ASN A 12 -8.44 7.08 -10.15
C ASN A 12 -9.92 6.85 -9.79
N ARG A 13 -10.87 7.50 -10.48
CA ARG A 13 -12.31 7.31 -10.27
C ARG A 13 -12.77 5.86 -10.44
N GLY A 14 -12.09 5.09 -11.30
CA GLY A 14 -12.36 3.65 -11.46
C GLY A 14 -12.05 2.80 -10.22
N TYR A 15 -11.34 3.35 -9.23
CA TYR A 15 -11.06 2.65 -7.97
C TYR A 15 -12.12 2.89 -6.90
N LEU A 16 -13.05 3.83 -7.08
CA LEU A 16 -14.01 4.17 -6.03
C LEU A 16 -14.88 2.95 -5.69
N GLY A 17 -14.88 2.53 -4.42
CA GLY A 17 -15.59 1.34 -3.95
C GLY A 17 -14.82 0.02 -4.11
N GLU A 18 -13.73 0.00 -4.88
CA GLU A 18 -12.91 -1.19 -5.06
C GLU A 18 -12.09 -1.52 -3.80
N ILE A 19 -11.82 -2.82 -3.61
CA ILE A 19 -10.87 -3.30 -2.61
C ILE A 19 -9.51 -3.45 -3.28
N VAL A 20 -8.52 -2.70 -2.80
CA VAL A 20 -7.16 -2.72 -3.34
C VAL A 20 -6.16 -3.13 -2.29
N GLU A 21 -5.14 -3.85 -2.76
CA GLU A 21 -3.94 -4.14 -1.98
C GLU A 21 -3.06 -2.88 -1.86
N VAL A 22 -2.62 -2.57 -0.64
CA VAL A 22 -1.80 -1.42 -0.30
C VAL A 22 -0.66 -1.84 0.62
N LEU A 23 0.58 -1.55 0.23
CA LEU A 23 1.72 -1.63 1.12
C LEU A 23 1.78 -0.35 1.97
N VAL A 24 1.67 -0.49 3.28
CA VAL A 24 1.68 0.64 4.21
C VAL A 24 3.12 1.03 4.56
N GLU A 25 3.47 2.29 4.35
CA GLU A 25 4.86 2.78 4.47
C GLU A 25 5.08 3.54 5.79
N ASP A 26 4.21 4.51 6.10
CA ASP A 26 4.29 5.35 7.29
C ASP A 26 2.95 6.01 7.67
N ARG A 27 2.95 6.91 8.67
CA ARG A 27 1.81 7.75 9.03
C ARG A 27 1.99 9.17 8.49
N HIS A 28 0.91 9.74 8.00
CA HIS A 28 0.83 11.14 7.59
C HIS A 28 -0.48 11.77 8.06
N LYS A 29 -0.40 12.85 8.85
CA LYS A 29 -1.56 13.61 9.35
C LYS A 29 -2.68 12.72 9.93
N GLY A 30 -2.31 11.74 10.76
CA GLY A 30 -3.27 10.85 11.42
C GLY A 30 -3.77 9.67 10.59
N LYS A 31 -3.40 9.55 9.30
CA LYS A 31 -3.75 8.40 8.45
C LYS A 31 -2.52 7.58 8.11
N TRP A 32 -2.71 6.29 7.82
CA TRP A 32 -1.67 5.46 7.22
C TRP A 32 -1.48 5.84 5.77
N ARG A 33 -0.24 6.05 5.35
CA ARG A 33 0.12 6.32 3.96
C ARG A 33 0.76 5.07 3.37
N GLY A 34 0.30 4.67 2.21
CA GLY A 34 0.82 3.52 1.49
C GLY A 34 0.63 3.65 0.00
N ARG A 35 1.06 2.62 -0.71
CA ARG A 35 0.94 2.55 -2.17
C ARG A 35 0.31 1.25 -2.62
N ASN A 36 -0.56 1.35 -3.62
CA ASN A 36 -1.11 0.17 -4.26
C ASN A 36 -0.10 -0.43 -5.26
N ARG A 37 -0.45 -1.56 -5.89
CA ARG A 37 0.38 -2.24 -6.89
C ARG A 37 0.78 -1.38 -8.10
N GLN A 38 0.01 -0.32 -8.39
CA GLN A 38 0.31 0.64 -9.46
C GLN A 38 1.08 1.86 -8.94
N ASN A 39 1.66 1.78 -7.74
CA ASN A 39 2.41 2.84 -7.08
C ASN A 39 1.58 4.10 -6.73
N LYS A 40 0.24 4.01 -6.79
CA LYS A 40 -0.69 5.11 -6.47
C LYS A 40 -0.76 5.33 -4.97
N LEU A 41 -0.82 6.60 -4.56
CA LEU A 41 -0.86 6.99 -3.15
C LEU A 41 -2.25 6.71 -2.55
N VAL A 42 -2.29 5.99 -1.43
CA VAL A 42 -3.53 5.68 -0.69
C VAL A 42 -3.35 6.04 0.77
N PHE A 43 -4.31 6.79 1.33
CA PHE A 43 -4.40 7.06 2.75
C PHE A 43 -5.47 6.18 3.39
N ILE A 44 -5.12 5.45 4.46
CA ILE A 44 -5.99 4.49 5.12
C ILE A 44 -6.28 4.95 6.54
N GLU A 45 -7.57 5.02 6.88
CA GLU A 45 -8.04 5.24 8.24
C GLU A 45 -8.04 3.90 9.01
N SER A 46 -7.23 3.81 10.07
CA SER A 46 -7.18 2.67 10.98
C SER A 46 -6.32 2.98 12.22
N ASP A 47 -6.76 2.51 13.38
CA ASP A 47 -6.00 2.60 14.63
C ASP A 47 -4.97 1.47 14.81
N LEU A 48 -5.00 0.46 13.93
CA LEU A 48 -4.07 -0.68 13.98
C LEU A 48 -2.64 -0.25 13.59
N PRO A 49 -1.60 -0.95 14.11
CA PRO A 49 -0.19 -0.68 13.77
C PRO A 49 0.19 -1.30 12.41
N LEU A 50 -0.21 -0.65 11.33
CA LEU A 50 -0.13 -1.24 9.98
C LEU A 50 1.20 -1.02 9.25
N ARG A 51 2.20 -0.34 9.84
CA ARG A 51 3.46 -0.04 9.15
C ARG A 51 4.15 -1.31 8.63
N GLY A 52 4.54 -1.30 7.35
CA GLY A 52 5.20 -2.44 6.68
C GLY A 52 4.25 -3.59 6.33
N ARG A 53 2.96 -3.47 6.61
CA ARG A 53 1.96 -4.49 6.28
C ARG A 53 1.43 -4.28 4.88
N LEU A 54 1.12 -5.39 4.23
CA LEU A 54 0.34 -5.42 3.00
C LEU A 54 -1.12 -5.62 3.41
N VAL A 55 -1.98 -4.66 3.11
CA VAL A 55 -3.38 -4.67 3.56
C VAL A 55 -4.33 -4.55 2.38
N GLU A 56 -5.53 -5.06 2.55
CA GLU A 56 -6.64 -4.69 1.69
C GLU A 56 -7.36 -3.48 2.27
N ALA A 57 -7.63 -2.49 1.43
CA ALA A 57 -8.40 -1.31 1.78
C ALA A 57 -9.52 -1.08 0.76
N GLN A 58 -10.74 -0.80 1.22
CA GLN A 58 -11.80 -0.33 0.33
C GLN A 58 -11.63 1.17 0.11
N ILE A 59 -11.49 1.58 -1.14
CA ILE A 59 -11.38 3.00 -1.51
C ILE A 59 -12.73 3.69 -1.31
N THR A 60 -12.71 4.78 -0.55
CA THR A 60 -13.89 5.58 -0.17
C THR A 60 -13.88 6.98 -0.80
N TRP A 61 -12.71 7.43 -1.26
CA TRP A 61 -12.57 8.69 -1.98
C TRP A 61 -11.40 8.63 -2.95
N THR A 62 -11.53 9.32 -4.08
CA THR A 62 -10.51 9.38 -5.13
C THR A 62 -10.27 10.83 -5.53
N GLY A 63 -9.01 11.24 -5.63
CA GLY A 63 -8.57 12.48 -6.24
C GLY A 63 -7.50 12.20 -7.30
N PRO A 64 -7.04 13.24 -8.02
CA PRO A 64 -6.07 13.08 -9.10
C PRO A 64 -4.72 12.54 -8.60
N TRP A 65 -4.31 12.90 -7.38
CA TRP A 65 -2.98 12.59 -6.85
C TRP A 65 -2.97 11.49 -5.79
N SER A 66 -4.13 11.16 -5.24
CA SER A 66 -4.24 10.17 -4.16
C SER A 66 -5.65 9.63 -4.01
N MET A 67 -5.78 8.55 -3.25
CA MET A 67 -7.04 7.97 -2.83
C MET A 67 -7.09 7.89 -1.32
N GLN A 68 -8.28 7.76 -0.77
CA GLN A 68 -8.50 7.44 0.63
C GLN A 68 -9.31 6.14 0.71
N GLY A 69 -9.00 5.33 1.70
CA GLY A 69 -9.68 4.06 1.92
C GLY A 69 -9.82 3.75 3.40
N ARG A 70 -10.63 2.75 3.70
CA ARG A 70 -10.72 2.16 5.03
C ARG A 70 -10.11 0.78 5.03
N PHE A 71 -9.45 0.43 6.14
CA PHE A 71 -8.87 -0.88 6.32
C PHE A 71 -9.94 -1.98 6.24
N VAL A 72 -9.64 -3.06 5.50
CA VAL A 72 -10.49 -4.27 5.40
C VAL A 72 -9.83 -5.42 6.15
N ARG A 73 -8.60 -5.80 5.76
CA ARG A 73 -7.83 -6.86 6.43
C ARG A 73 -6.34 -6.77 6.15
N ASP A 74 -5.54 -7.38 7.02
CA ASP A 74 -4.12 -7.62 6.78
C ASP A 74 -3.97 -8.86 5.89
N VAL A 75 -3.24 -8.70 4.77
CA VAL A 75 -2.93 -9.76 3.80
C VAL A 75 -1.42 -9.98 3.66
N SER A 76 -0.64 -9.47 4.62
CA SER A 76 0.80 -9.69 4.65
C SER A 76 1.10 -11.19 4.58
N PRO A 77 2.04 -11.63 3.71
CA PRO A 77 2.44 -13.02 3.70
C PRO A 77 2.95 -13.41 5.09
N LEU A 78 2.46 -14.55 5.60
CA LEU A 78 2.92 -15.09 6.87
C LEU A 78 4.46 -15.27 6.82
N PRO A 79 5.18 -14.99 7.91
CA PRO A 79 6.65 -15.09 7.95
C PRO A 79 7.16 -16.46 7.48
N ASP A 80 6.40 -17.53 7.71
CA ASP A 80 6.76 -18.90 7.34
C ASP A 80 6.72 -19.16 5.82
N LYS A 81 6.19 -18.23 5.02
CA LYS A 81 6.16 -18.31 3.55
C LYS A 81 7.24 -17.49 2.87
N VAL A 82 8.03 -16.72 3.62
CA VAL A 82 9.12 -15.89 3.10
C VAL A 82 10.44 -16.46 3.61
N THR A 83 10.98 -17.45 2.90
CA THR A 83 12.35 -17.93 3.17
C THR A 83 13.33 -16.83 2.79
N ALA A 84 14.05 -16.27 3.77
CA ALA A 84 15.14 -15.35 3.49
C ALA A 84 16.16 -16.01 2.53
N PRO A 85 16.74 -15.26 1.58
CA PRO A 85 17.78 -15.81 0.71
C PRO A 85 18.92 -16.34 1.59
N ARG A 86 19.27 -17.63 1.44
CA ARG A 86 20.43 -18.21 2.14
C ARG A 86 21.69 -17.48 1.67
N GLN A 87 22.30 -16.69 2.54
CA GLN A 87 23.67 -16.23 2.33
C GLN A 87 24.61 -17.40 2.65
N THR A 88 25.19 -18.00 1.62
CA THR A 88 26.28 -18.96 1.77
C THR A 88 27.60 -18.18 1.76
N PHE A 89 28.26 -18.08 2.90
CA PHE A 89 29.66 -17.66 2.96
C PHE A 89 30.54 -18.89 3.22
N THR A 90 31.46 -19.17 2.30
CA THR A 90 32.47 -20.22 2.48
C THR A 90 33.52 -19.72 3.46
N ILE A 91 33.56 -20.29 4.66
CA ILE A 91 34.67 -20.05 5.59
C ILE A 91 35.82 -20.98 5.16
N ALA A 92 36.88 -20.40 4.62
CA ALA A 92 38.15 -21.11 4.46
C ALA A 92 38.83 -21.16 5.84
N LEU A 93 38.77 -22.32 6.49
CA LEU A 93 39.57 -22.60 7.69
C LEU A 93 41.04 -22.77 7.24
N ARG A 94 41.93 -21.96 7.83
CA ARG A 94 43.39 -22.12 7.69
C ARG A 94 43.92 -23.10 8.72
#